data_AF-A0A4U6N5R2-F1
#
_entry.id   AF-A0A4U6N5R2-F1
#
_cell.length_a   1.000
_cell.length_b   1.000
_cell.length_c   1.000
_cell.angle_alpha   90.00
_cell.angle_beta   90.00
_cell.angle_gamma   90.00
#
_symmetry.space_group_name_H-M   'P 1'
#
loop_
_entity.id
_entity.type
_entity.pdbx_description
1 polymer ?
#
loop_
_entity_poly.entity_id
_entity_poly.type
_entity_poly.pdbx_seq_one_letter_code
_entity_poly.pdbx_strand_id
1 'polypeptide(L)'
;MAQAVADTPFDAKESELLAGGVPRGYKALTTATSKLVKAGWLVKGRGGWTATEEGVRAVNAFADPDSFVNAMLSGAPIPEQPVEAPAHAPQSPEQLGEEAQAVQAEAPLAEDPTPPDVTPTLEVSAEEALAGTGAPADTPADTEAPAPAATAGDAWHDQPQSVALSGDFDPLFGEAGHWSTDVRELQLSYDPAGNAWKQTLRLPAGTYQYKIVVNGSWDENYGRFGVRDGENHELHLLSDTAVTFRFDYGTKDIETS
;
A
#
# COMPACT_ATOMS: atom_id res chain seq x y z
N MET A 1 -28.31 8.39 5.81
CA MET A 1 -27.14 8.49 6.70
C MET A 1 -27.59 8.31 8.14
N ALA A 2 -28.31 9.28 8.75
CA ALA A 2 -28.82 9.11 10.13
C ALA A 2 -29.69 7.85 10.33
N GLN A 3 -30.59 7.55 9.37
CA GLN A 3 -31.39 6.32 9.40
C GLN A 3 -30.52 5.04 9.34
N ALA A 4 -29.50 5.01 8.48
CA ALA A 4 -28.62 3.84 8.34
C ALA A 4 -27.81 3.57 9.61
N VAL A 5 -27.37 4.63 10.31
CA VAL A 5 -26.67 4.49 11.60
C VAL A 5 -27.63 4.04 12.72
N ALA A 6 -28.93 4.34 12.61
CA ALA A 6 -29.94 3.82 13.53
C ALA A 6 -30.23 2.33 13.27
N ASP A 7 -30.24 1.91 12.01
CA ASP A 7 -30.49 0.53 11.60
C ASP A 7 -29.26 -0.37 11.82
N THR A 8 -28.05 0.19 11.72
CA THR A 8 -26.78 -0.49 12.00
C THR A 8 -25.88 0.43 12.82
N PRO A 9 -25.91 0.31 14.16
CA PRO A 9 -25.13 1.17 15.02
C PRO A 9 -23.63 0.89 14.89
N PHE A 10 -22.83 1.95 14.99
CA PHE A 10 -21.37 1.88 15.03
C PHE A 10 -20.87 1.02 16.19
N ASP A 11 -19.74 0.34 15.98
CA ASP A 11 -19.06 -0.38 17.06
C ASP A 11 -18.46 0.58 18.12
N ALA A 12 -17.86 0.03 19.19
CA ALA A 12 -17.30 0.82 20.28
C ALA A 12 -16.19 1.81 19.85
N LYS A 13 -15.41 1.46 18.82
CA LYS A 13 -14.33 2.29 18.28
C LYS A 13 -14.86 3.32 17.28
N GLU A 14 -15.86 2.95 16.50
CA GLU A 14 -16.51 3.80 15.52
C GLU A 14 -17.44 4.85 16.15
N SER A 15 -18.03 4.53 17.30
CA SER A 15 -18.86 5.45 18.09
C SER A 15 -18.05 6.46 18.91
N GLU A 16 -16.74 6.27 19.04
CA GLU A 16 -15.84 7.21 19.71
C GLU A 16 -15.87 8.58 19.03
N LEU A 17 -16.11 9.63 19.81
CA LEU A 17 -16.23 10.98 19.29
C LEU A 17 -14.84 11.58 19.04
N LEU A 18 -14.64 12.12 17.84
CA LEU A 18 -13.48 12.93 17.54
C LEU A 18 -13.59 14.31 18.19
N ALA A 19 -12.50 15.10 18.20
CA ALA A 19 -12.45 16.45 18.79
C ALA A 19 -13.55 17.42 18.29
N GLY A 20 -14.17 17.13 17.13
CA GLY A 20 -15.31 17.87 16.58
C GLY A 20 -16.70 17.36 16.96
N GLY A 21 -16.83 16.41 17.89
CA GLY A 21 -18.12 15.87 18.35
C GLY A 21 -18.83 14.94 17.35
N VAL A 22 -18.14 14.52 16.28
CA VAL A 22 -18.65 13.57 15.28
C VAL A 22 -18.05 12.18 15.57
N PRO A 23 -18.84 11.09 15.54
CA PRO A 23 -18.33 9.74 15.68
C PRO A 23 -17.29 9.41 14.61
N ARG A 24 -16.22 8.71 14.99
CA ARG A 24 -15.12 8.31 14.10
C ARG A 24 -15.62 7.52 12.88
N GLY A 25 -16.58 6.62 13.07
CA GLY A 25 -17.20 5.82 12.02
C GLY A 25 -17.96 6.63 10.98
N TYR A 26 -18.38 7.86 11.30
CA TYR A 26 -19.09 8.72 10.36
C TYR A 26 -18.23 9.12 9.15
N LYS A 27 -16.92 9.35 9.35
CA LYS A 27 -15.99 9.66 8.26
C LYS A 27 -15.79 8.43 7.36
N ALA A 28 -15.67 7.24 7.97
CA ALA A 28 -15.56 5.98 7.24
C ALA A 28 -16.83 5.72 6.42
N LEU A 29 -18.01 5.89 7.01
CA LEU A 29 -19.30 5.76 6.33
C LEU A 29 -19.41 6.73 5.14
N THR A 30 -19.07 8.01 5.34
CA THR A 30 -19.11 9.01 4.27
C THR A 30 -18.18 8.62 3.12
N THR A 31 -16.96 8.18 3.45
CA THR A 31 -15.96 7.74 2.47
C THR A 31 -16.44 6.50 1.70
N ALA A 32 -16.98 5.50 2.40
CA ALA A 32 -17.54 4.30 1.79
C ALA A 32 -18.72 4.63 0.86
N THR A 33 -19.60 5.55 1.27
CA THR A 33 -20.73 6.01 0.45
C THR A 33 -20.22 6.65 -0.85
N SER A 34 -19.17 7.48 -0.79
CA SER A 34 -18.56 8.08 -1.98
C SER A 34 -17.93 7.04 -2.91
N LYS A 35 -17.33 5.99 -2.36
CA LYS A 35 -16.73 4.89 -3.15
C LYS A 35 -17.79 4.08 -3.89
N LEU A 36 -18.91 3.74 -3.24
CA LEU A 36 -20.05 3.08 -3.88
C LEU A 36 -20.63 3.91 -5.04
N VAL A 37 -20.65 5.23 -4.89
CA VAL A 37 -21.10 6.13 -5.95
C VAL A 37 -20.12 6.17 -7.12
N LYS A 38 -18.82 6.21 -6.82
CA LYS A 38 -17.76 6.21 -7.84
C LYS A 38 -17.73 4.89 -8.62
N ALA A 39 -18.02 3.77 -7.96
CA ALA A 39 -18.17 2.46 -8.57
C ALA A 39 -19.49 2.32 -9.39
N GLY A 40 -20.38 3.32 -9.36
CA GLY A 40 -21.67 3.24 -10.05
C GLY A 40 -22.70 2.33 -9.36
N TRP A 41 -22.40 1.83 -8.16
CA TRP A 41 -23.23 0.90 -7.40
C TRP A 41 -24.29 1.61 -6.54
N LEU A 42 -24.12 2.91 -6.32
CA LEU A 42 -25.06 3.77 -5.61
C LEU A 42 -25.27 5.08 -6.37
N VAL A 43 -26.51 5.54 -6.50
CA VAL A 43 -26.88 6.79 -7.16
C VAL A 43 -27.63 7.72 -6.20
N LYS A 44 -27.35 9.02 -6.30
CA LYS A 44 -28.06 10.07 -5.55
C LYS A 44 -29.25 10.57 -6.36
N GLY A 45 -30.45 10.19 -5.96
CA GLY A 45 -31.72 10.68 -6.52
C GLY A 45 -32.30 11.85 -5.73
N ARG A 46 -33.43 12.39 -6.22
CA ARG A 46 -34.19 13.45 -5.53
C ARG A 46 -34.77 13.01 -4.17
N GLY A 47 -34.96 11.70 -3.97
CA GLY A 47 -35.51 11.11 -2.74
C GLY A 47 -34.48 10.50 -1.80
N GLY A 48 -33.18 10.63 -2.08
CA GLY A 48 -32.13 10.01 -1.30
C GLY A 48 -31.21 9.13 -2.13
N TRP A 49 -30.54 8.19 -1.47
CA TRP A 49 -29.61 7.25 -2.09
C TRP A 49 -30.37 5.99 -2.55
N THR A 50 -30.07 5.51 -3.74
CA THR A 50 -30.66 4.29 -4.31
C THR A 50 -29.56 3.41 -4.86
N ALA A 51 -29.59 2.12 -4.55
CA ALA A 51 -28.65 1.15 -5.13
C ALA A 51 -28.99 0.91 -6.61
N THR A 52 -27.98 0.84 -7.47
CA THR A 52 -28.18 0.46 -8.88
C THR A 52 -28.35 -1.05 -8.99
N GLU A 53 -28.85 -1.53 -10.14
CA GLU A 53 -28.96 -2.98 -10.39
C GLU A 53 -27.61 -3.69 -10.27
N GLU A 54 -26.55 -3.00 -10.69
CA GLU A 54 -25.16 -3.43 -10.53
C GLU A 54 -24.76 -3.50 -9.05
N GLY A 55 -25.06 -2.46 -8.25
CA GLY A 55 -24.78 -2.48 -6.81
C GLY A 55 -25.52 -3.58 -6.05
N VAL A 56 -26.78 -3.87 -6.42
CA VAL A 56 -27.53 -5.00 -5.85
C VAL A 56 -26.89 -6.33 -6.25
N ARG A 57 -26.42 -6.46 -7.49
CA ARG A 57 -25.68 -7.66 -7.93
C ARG A 57 -24.37 -7.81 -7.14
N ALA A 58 -23.62 -6.73 -6.93
CA ALA A 58 -22.36 -6.77 -6.18
C ALA A 58 -22.54 -7.32 -4.76
N VAL A 59 -23.56 -6.83 -4.03
CA VAL A 59 -23.84 -7.29 -2.66
C VAL A 59 -24.16 -8.79 -2.60
N ASN A 60 -24.79 -9.35 -3.64
CA ASN A 60 -25.10 -10.77 -3.71
C ASN A 60 -23.94 -11.62 -4.27
N ALA A 61 -23.05 -11.01 -5.05
CA ALA A 61 -21.95 -11.70 -5.72
C ALA A 61 -20.72 -11.85 -4.81
N PHE A 62 -20.44 -10.84 -3.98
CA PHE A 62 -19.33 -10.88 -3.04
C PHE A 62 -19.86 -11.21 -1.64
N ALA A 63 -19.81 -12.50 -1.28
CA ALA A 63 -20.14 -12.95 0.07
C ALA A 63 -19.09 -12.53 1.11
N ASP A 64 -17.85 -12.33 0.66
CA ASP A 64 -16.73 -11.90 1.48
C ASP A 64 -16.61 -10.36 1.51
N PRO A 65 -16.57 -9.73 2.71
CA PRO A 65 -16.51 -8.28 2.84
C PRO A 65 -15.26 -7.66 2.21
N ASP A 66 -14.10 -8.30 2.34
CA ASP A 66 -12.85 -7.79 1.80
C ASP A 66 -12.85 -7.83 0.27
N SER A 67 -13.40 -8.90 -0.31
CA SER A 67 -13.60 -9.04 -1.76
C SER A 67 -14.59 -8.00 -2.30
N PHE A 68 -15.67 -7.71 -1.57
CA PHE A 68 -16.62 -6.65 -1.93
C PHE A 68 -15.96 -5.28 -1.92
N VAL A 69 -15.17 -4.98 -0.88
CA VAL A 69 -14.44 -3.71 -0.76
C VAL A 69 -13.39 -3.59 -1.86
N ASN A 70 -12.66 -4.66 -2.15
CA ASN A 70 -11.67 -4.69 -3.21
C ASN A 70 -12.31 -4.43 -4.59
N ALA A 71 -13.43 -5.09 -4.90
CA ALA A 71 -14.15 -4.88 -6.15
C ALA A 71 -14.67 -3.43 -6.28
N MET A 72 -15.20 -2.86 -5.20
CA MET A 72 -15.63 -1.46 -5.15
C MET A 72 -14.46 -0.49 -5.40
N LEU A 73 -13.26 -0.80 -4.92
CA LEU A 73 -12.07 0.06 -5.04
C LEU A 73 -11.37 -0.07 -6.39
N SER A 74 -11.29 -1.29 -6.92
CA SER A 74 -10.60 -1.62 -8.17
C SER A 74 -11.46 -1.39 -9.41
N GLY A 75 -12.79 -1.30 -9.26
CA GLY A 75 -13.72 -1.32 -10.38
C GLY A 75 -13.74 -2.68 -11.10
N ALA A 76 -13.35 -3.75 -10.39
CA ALA A 76 -13.37 -5.10 -10.94
C ALA A 76 -14.80 -5.47 -11.37
N PRO A 77 -14.96 -6.18 -12.50
CA PRO A 77 -16.26 -6.64 -12.94
C PRO A 77 -16.87 -7.55 -11.87
N ILE A 78 -18.13 -7.31 -11.56
CA ILE A 78 -18.88 -8.17 -10.64
C ILE A 78 -18.91 -9.57 -11.26
N PRO A 79 -18.52 -10.63 -10.53
CA PRO A 79 -18.55 -11.97 -11.06
C PRO A 79 -19.98 -12.29 -11.49
N GLU A 80 -20.14 -12.62 -12.77
CA GLU A 80 -21.41 -13.10 -13.28
C GLU A 80 -21.74 -14.38 -12.51
N GLN A 81 -22.76 -14.32 -11.65
CA GLN A 81 -23.36 -15.52 -11.10
C GLN A 81 -23.65 -16.44 -12.29
N PRO A 82 -23.29 -17.74 -12.24
CA PRO A 82 -23.68 -18.67 -13.28
C PRO A 82 -25.19 -18.54 -13.44
N VAL A 83 -25.62 -18.03 -14.60
CA VAL A 83 -27.00 -18.19 -15.01
C VAL A 83 -27.24 -19.69 -14.96
N GLU A 84 -28.07 -20.14 -14.03
CA GLU A 84 -28.56 -21.50 -13.98
C GLU A 84 -29.31 -21.71 -15.29
N ALA A 85 -28.58 -22.19 -16.30
CA ALA A 85 -29.13 -22.54 -17.58
C ALA A 85 -30.17 -23.65 -17.33
N PRO A 86 -31.40 -23.51 -17.83
CA PRO A 86 -32.43 -24.49 -17.58
C PRO A 86 -31.96 -25.86 -18.08
N ALA A 87 -32.09 -26.85 -17.21
CA ALA A 87 -31.75 -28.23 -17.46
C ALA A 87 -32.38 -28.77 -18.77
N HIS A 88 -31.64 -29.69 -19.37
CA HIS A 88 -31.99 -30.64 -20.44
C HIS A 88 -31.64 -30.29 -21.90
N ALA A 89 -30.49 -30.81 -22.34
CA ALA A 89 -30.42 -31.67 -23.51
C ALA A 89 -29.28 -32.71 -23.30
N PRO A 90 -29.53 -34.03 -23.44
CA PRO A 90 -28.51 -35.03 -23.17
C PRO A 90 -27.51 -35.08 -24.33
N GLN A 91 -26.22 -34.97 -24.05
CA GLN A 91 -25.18 -35.26 -25.04
C GLN A 91 -24.88 -36.76 -25.04
N SER A 92 -25.05 -37.38 -26.21
CA SER A 92 -24.70 -38.78 -26.49
C SER A 92 -23.18 -39.00 -26.39
N PRO A 93 -22.70 -40.04 -25.70
CA PRO A 93 -21.27 -40.34 -25.59
C PRO A 93 -20.85 -41.27 -26.72
N GLU A 94 -20.38 -40.73 -27.84
CA GLU A 94 -19.79 -41.55 -28.90
C GLU A 94 -18.61 -40.80 -29.52
N GLN A 95 -17.53 -40.66 -28.75
CA GLN A 95 -16.19 -40.36 -29.26
C GLN A 95 -15.13 -40.54 -28.17
N LEU A 96 -15.01 -41.77 -27.67
CA LEU A 96 -13.84 -42.27 -26.93
C LEU A 96 -13.78 -43.79 -27.18
N GLY A 97 -13.13 -44.19 -28.27
CA GLY A 97 -12.86 -45.57 -28.64
C GLY A 97 -11.61 -45.61 -29.51
N GLU A 98 -10.67 -46.49 -29.16
CA GLU A 98 -9.27 -46.57 -29.60
C GLU A 98 -8.40 -45.39 -29.11
N GLU A 99 -7.45 -45.52 -28.19
CA GLU A 99 -6.62 -46.68 -27.80
C GLU A 99 -6.52 -46.77 -26.27
N ALA A 100 -6.85 -47.94 -25.73
CA ALA A 100 -6.48 -48.33 -24.38
C ALA A 100 -5.73 -49.66 -24.42
N GLN A 101 -4.82 -49.77 -23.45
CA GLN A 101 -4.21 -50.97 -22.88
C GLN A 101 -2.96 -51.55 -23.54
N ALA A 102 -1.84 -51.37 -22.82
CA ALA A 102 -1.31 -52.52 -22.08
C ALA A 102 -0.60 -52.11 -20.75
N VAL A 103 -1.31 -52.40 -19.64
CA VAL A 103 -0.83 -53.07 -18.39
C VAL A 103 0.15 -52.30 -17.47
N GLN A 104 -0.30 -51.70 -16.34
CA GLN A 104 -0.59 -52.25 -15.01
C GLN A 104 0.56 -52.97 -14.28
N ALA A 105 1.01 -52.41 -13.14
CA ALA A 105 1.18 -53.07 -11.82
C ALA A 105 1.87 -52.08 -10.86
N GLU A 106 1.15 -51.54 -9.88
CA GLU A 106 1.30 -51.85 -8.44
C GLU A 106 2.16 -50.82 -7.66
N ALA A 107 1.51 -50.12 -6.74
CA ALA A 107 2.14 -49.50 -5.56
C ALA A 107 2.10 -50.54 -4.41
N PRO A 108 2.97 -50.47 -3.38
CA PRO A 108 2.68 -49.54 -2.29
C PRO A 108 3.89 -48.97 -1.50
N LEU A 109 3.61 -47.83 -0.84
CA LEU A 109 4.03 -47.37 0.50
C LEU A 109 5.52 -47.29 0.92
N ALA A 110 5.85 -46.07 1.41
CA ALA A 110 6.62 -45.73 2.62
C ALA A 110 7.99 -45.02 2.45
N GLU A 111 7.95 -43.76 2.90
CA GLU A 111 8.91 -43.00 3.74
C GLU A 111 10.28 -42.48 3.22
N ASP A 112 10.52 -41.23 3.64
CA ASP A 112 11.74 -40.39 3.64
C ASP A 112 12.27 -39.88 2.28
N PRO A 113 12.51 -38.56 2.16
CA PRO A 113 13.85 -38.10 2.54
C PRO A 113 13.89 -36.77 3.31
N THR A 114 14.58 -36.84 4.43
CA THR A 114 15.27 -35.76 5.16
C THR A 114 16.15 -34.90 4.23
N PRO A 115 16.06 -33.56 4.27
CA PRO A 115 17.18 -32.68 3.90
C PRO A 115 18.05 -32.41 5.15
N PRO A 116 19.39 -32.58 5.09
CA PRO A 116 20.23 -32.30 6.24
C PRO A 116 20.39 -30.80 6.47
N ASP A 117 20.03 -30.42 7.69
CA ASP A 117 20.47 -29.23 8.41
C ASP A 117 22.00 -29.19 8.49
N VAL A 118 22.63 -28.10 8.04
CA VAL A 118 24.01 -27.75 8.39
C VAL A 118 24.18 -26.23 8.53
N THR A 119 23.93 -25.74 9.72
CA THR A 119 24.87 -24.84 10.41
C THR A 119 25.32 -25.57 11.70
N PRO A 120 26.36 -25.16 12.47
CA PRO A 120 27.26 -24.01 12.38
C PRO A 120 28.75 -24.39 12.62
N THR A 121 29.69 -23.42 12.62
CA THR A 121 30.68 -23.17 13.70
C THR A 121 31.81 -22.24 13.24
N LEU A 122 31.86 -21.07 13.89
CA LEU A 122 33.00 -20.32 14.43
C LEU A 122 34.42 -20.69 13.95
N GLU A 123 35.15 -19.70 13.40
CA GLU A 123 36.48 -19.39 13.92
C GLU A 123 36.87 -17.92 13.67
N VAL A 124 37.76 -17.46 14.54
CA VAL A 124 38.06 -16.10 14.95
C VAL A 124 39.27 -15.59 14.14
N SER A 125 39.34 -14.29 13.86
CA SER A 125 40.61 -13.58 13.70
C SER A 125 40.44 -12.08 14.02
N ALA A 126 40.90 -11.70 15.22
CA ALA A 126 41.51 -10.39 15.50
C ALA A 126 42.82 -10.30 14.67
N GLU A 127 43.44 -9.17 14.33
CA GLU A 127 43.84 -7.95 15.05
C GLU A 127 44.43 -7.02 13.94
N GLU A 128 44.34 -5.69 13.93
CA GLU A 128 45.19 -4.67 14.59
C GLU A 128 44.55 -3.31 14.22
N ALA A 129 44.15 -2.45 15.16
CA ALA A 129 44.97 -1.50 15.91
C ALA A 129 45.76 -0.51 15.03
N LEU A 130 45.37 0.78 15.06
CA LEU A 130 46.27 1.90 15.36
C LEU A 130 45.43 3.16 15.67
N ALA A 131 45.58 3.63 16.90
CA ALA A 131 45.03 4.85 17.44
C ALA A 131 45.80 6.09 16.94
N GLY A 132 45.10 7.23 16.83
CA GLY A 132 45.69 8.54 16.58
C GLY A 132 44.79 9.65 17.11
N THR A 133 44.97 10.01 18.38
CA THR A 133 44.30 11.09 19.12
C THR A 133 44.77 12.47 18.64
N GLY A 134 43.88 13.46 18.56
CA GLY A 134 44.27 14.86 18.36
C GLY A 134 43.12 15.86 18.23
N ALA A 135 42.49 16.23 19.33
CA ALA A 135 41.93 17.58 19.57
C ALA A 135 43.06 18.44 20.23
N PRO A 136 43.06 19.79 20.28
CA PRO A 136 41.86 20.65 20.47
C PRO A 136 41.88 22.11 19.91
N ALA A 137 40.75 22.80 20.16
CA ALA A 137 40.59 24.19 20.63
C ALA A 137 40.47 25.41 19.66
N ASP A 138 39.32 26.10 19.87
CA ASP A 138 39.07 27.55 20.05
C ASP A 138 38.70 28.51 18.88
N THR A 139 37.38 28.80 18.79
CA THR A 139 36.57 30.08 18.83
C THR A 139 37.23 31.48 18.63
N PRO A 140 36.51 32.64 18.42
CA PRO A 140 35.13 33.01 17.99
C PRO A 140 35.00 34.19 16.96
N ALA A 141 33.73 34.55 16.63
CA ALA A 141 33.15 35.86 16.17
C ALA A 141 33.40 36.31 14.71
N ASP A 142 32.47 36.89 13.95
CA ASP A 142 31.46 37.91 14.28
C ASP A 142 30.20 37.88 13.37
N THR A 143 29.04 38.11 14.02
CA THR A 143 27.76 38.74 13.66
C THR A 143 27.51 39.28 12.23
N GLU A 144 26.41 38.83 11.58
CA GLU A 144 25.43 39.72 10.95
C GLU A 144 24.03 39.10 10.96
N ALA A 145 23.05 39.85 11.47
CA ALA A 145 21.67 39.42 11.72
C ALA A 145 20.74 39.66 10.51
N PRO A 146 19.78 38.77 10.24
CA PRO A 146 18.53 39.16 9.60
C PRO A 146 17.35 39.16 10.59
N ALA A 147 16.40 40.06 10.31
CA ALA A 147 15.19 40.40 11.07
C ALA A 147 14.22 39.20 11.30
N PRO A 148 13.22 39.31 12.20
CA PRO A 148 12.61 38.16 12.87
C PRO A 148 11.81 37.29 11.89
N ALA A 149 12.33 36.09 11.63
CA ALA A 149 11.56 35.00 11.06
C ALA A 149 10.46 34.61 12.07
N ALA A 150 9.23 34.51 11.58
CA ALA A 150 8.14 33.89 12.32
C ALA A 150 8.59 32.52 12.83
N THR A 151 8.29 32.23 14.11
CA THR A 151 8.69 31.03 14.83
C THR A 151 8.24 29.75 14.11
N ALA A 152 9.07 29.23 13.21
CA ALA A 152 9.02 27.88 12.68
C ALA A 152 9.76 26.92 13.65
N GLY A 153 9.42 27.00 14.94
CA GLY A 153 10.23 26.46 16.04
C GLY A 153 9.93 25.03 16.47
N ASP A 154 8.84 24.40 15.98
CA ASP A 154 8.42 23.08 16.50
C ASP A 154 8.20 22.00 15.44
N ALA A 155 8.14 22.36 14.15
CA ALA A 155 7.82 21.39 13.10
C ALA A 155 8.99 20.44 12.75
N TRP A 156 10.24 20.81 13.07
CA TRP A 156 11.41 19.99 12.74
C TRP A 156 11.66 18.87 13.77
N HIS A 157 11.17 19.03 15.00
CA HIS A 157 11.49 18.11 16.10
C HIS A 157 10.86 16.72 15.99
N ASP A 158 9.82 16.55 15.16
CA ASP A 158 9.14 15.27 14.94
C ASP A 158 9.39 14.69 13.53
N GLN A 159 10.34 15.24 12.77
CA GLN A 159 10.63 14.78 11.41
C GLN A 159 11.83 13.82 11.37
N PRO A 160 11.81 12.80 10.50
CA PRO A 160 12.96 11.92 10.30
C PRO A 160 14.12 12.66 9.64
N GLN A 161 15.31 12.07 9.66
CA GLN A 161 16.49 12.65 9.02
C GLN A 161 16.41 12.57 7.49
N SER A 162 15.78 11.53 6.96
CA SER A 162 15.58 11.36 5.52
C SER A 162 14.36 10.51 5.21
N VAL A 163 13.77 10.74 4.04
CA VAL A 163 12.66 9.96 3.47
C VAL A 163 12.93 9.71 2.00
N ALA A 164 12.92 8.46 1.57
CA ALA A 164 13.15 8.05 0.18
C ALA A 164 12.00 7.18 -0.33
N LEU A 165 11.82 7.15 -1.65
CA LEU A 165 10.99 6.15 -2.31
C LEU A 165 11.87 4.96 -2.69
N SER A 166 11.30 3.77 -2.61
CA SER A 166 11.95 2.54 -3.08
C SER A 166 10.92 1.62 -3.71
N GLY A 167 11.21 1.11 -4.90
CA GLY A 167 10.24 0.34 -5.67
C GLY A 167 10.75 -0.16 -7.01
N ASP A 168 9.80 -0.47 -7.89
CA ASP A 168 10.11 -1.06 -9.20
C ASP A 168 10.71 -0.04 -10.18
N PHE A 169 10.49 1.26 -9.95
CA PHE A 169 11.03 2.32 -10.79
C PHE A 169 12.47 2.73 -10.45
N ASP A 170 13.08 2.17 -9.41
CA ASP A 170 14.44 2.53 -8.97
C ASP A 170 15.50 2.47 -10.08
N PRO A 171 15.51 1.43 -10.96
CA PRO A 171 16.47 1.37 -12.06
C PRO A 171 16.28 2.45 -13.14
N LEU A 172 15.18 3.20 -13.12
CA LEU A 172 14.97 4.32 -14.04
C LEU A 172 15.78 5.56 -13.63
N PHE A 173 16.22 5.62 -12.37
CA PHE A 173 16.85 6.81 -11.78
C PHE A 173 18.30 6.57 -11.33
N GLY A 174 18.80 5.34 -11.36
CA GLY A 174 20.20 5.01 -11.04
C GLY A 174 20.61 3.61 -11.48
N GLU A 175 21.84 3.22 -11.14
CA GLU A 175 22.37 1.87 -11.42
C GLU A 175 21.89 0.81 -10.42
N ALA A 176 21.09 1.22 -9.44
CA ALA A 176 20.58 0.35 -8.40
C ALA A 176 19.49 -0.60 -8.92
N GLY A 177 19.36 -1.77 -8.28
CA GLY A 177 18.26 -2.69 -8.56
C GLY A 177 16.92 -2.17 -8.04
N HIS A 178 15.85 -2.91 -8.31
CA HIS A 178 14.55 -2.65 -7.69
C HIS A 178 14.65 -2.71 -6.15
N TRP A 179 13.85 -1.90 -5.47
CA TRP A 179 13.76 -1.88 -4.00
C TRP A 179 15.06 -1.46 -3.29
N SER A 180 15.76 -0.48 -3.86
CA SER A 180 16.99 0.09 -3.31
C SER A 180 16.70 1.29 -2.40
N THR A 181 17.43 1.41 -1.30
CA THR A 181 17.25 2.51 -0.31
C THR A 181 18.12 3.73 -0.60
N ASP A 182 19.17 3.56 -1.39
CA ASP A 182 20.27 4.52 -1.50
C ASP A 182 20.24 5.34 -2.80
N VAL A 183 19.12 5.29 -3.54
CA VAL A 183 18.95 6.02 -4.80
C VAL A 183 18.72 7.50 -4.50
N ARG A 184 19.72 8.33 -4.82
CA ARG A 184 19.73 9.76 -4.48
C ARG A 184 18.56 10.52 -5.10
N GLU A 185 18.21 10.18 -6.32
CA GLU A 185 17.15 10.80 -7.12
C GLU A 185 15.75 10.54 -6.53
N LEU A 186 15.62 9.49 -5.72
CA LEU A 186 14.37 9.11 -5.04
C LEU A 186 14.27 9.66 -3.62
N GLN A 187 15.27 10.43 -3.17
CA GLN A 187 15.23 11.12 -1.90
C GLN A 187 14.25 12.30 -1.96
N LEU A 188 13.30 12.35 -1.03
CA LEU A 188 12.37 13.47 -0.90
C LEU A 188 13.04 14.67 -0.23
N SER A 189 12.60 15.87 -0.60
CA SER A 189 12.97 17.12 0.04
C SER A 189 11.91 17.54 1.05
N TYR A 190 12.33 17.94 2.26
CA TYR A 190 11.41 18.42 3.28
C TYR A 190 10.90 19.84 2.96
N ASP A 191 9.58 20.01 2.93
CA ASP A 191 8.90 21.30 2.79
C ASP A 191 8.34 21.76 4.15
N PRO A 192 8.98 22.74 4.82
CA PRO A 192 8.56 23.21 6.13
C PRO A 192 7.23 23.97 6.12
N ALA A 193 6.81 24.53 4.98
CA ALA A 193 5.55 25.27 4.89
C ALA A 193 4.34 24.33 4.91
N GLY A 194 4.50 23.13 4.34
CA GLY A 194 3.49 22.08 4.31
C GLY A 194 3.67 20.97 5.35
N ASN A 195 4.75 21.03 6.16
CA ASN A 195 5.17 19.97 7.08
C ASN A 195 5.20 18.57 6.41
N ALA A 196 5.68 18.52 5.18
CA ALA A 196 5.62 17.32 4.34
C ALA A 196 6.88 17.16 3.50
N TRP A 197 7.22 15.91 3.21
CA TRP A 197 8.29 15.55 2.29
C TRP A 197 7.73 15.51 0.87
N LYS A 198 8.46 16.07 -0.09
CA LYS A 198 8.00 16.19 -1.49
C LYS A 198 9.08 15.76 -2.47
N GLN A 199 8.67 15.09 -3.54
CA GLN A 199 9.50 14.85 -4.71
C GLN A 199 8.66 14.76 -5.97
N THR A 200 9.15 15.30 -7.08
CA THR A 200 8.50 15.17 -8.38
C THR A 200 9.36 14.33 -9.31
N LEU A 201 8.81 13.22 -9.81
CA LEU A 201 9.49 12.29 -10.71
C LEU A 201 8.78 12.26 -12.06
N ARG A 202 9.56 12.16 -13.15
CA ARG A 202 9.01 11.85 -14.47
C ARG A 202 9.05 10.35 -14.67
N LEU A 203 7.86 9.75 -14.74
CA LEU A 203 7.70 8.30 -14.89
C LEU A 203 7.04 7.99 -16.23
N PRO A 204 7.56 7.01 -17.00
CA PRO A 204 6.89 6.50 -18.19
C PRO A 204 5.54 5.85 -17.86
N ALA A 205 4.68 5.70 -18.87
CA ALA A 205 3.46 4.92 -18.75
C ALA A 205 3.75 3.50 -18.25
N GLY A 206 2.98 3.01 -17.29
CA GLY A 206 3.21 1.71 -16.66
C GLY A 206 2.55 1.57 -15.30
N THR A 207 2.67 0.37 -14.74
CA THR A 207 2.29 0.06 -13.36
C THR A 207 3.56 -0.08 -12.54
N TYR A 208 3.63 0.62 -11.42
CA TYR A 208 4.76 0.58 -10.51
C TYR A 208 4.29 0.28 -9.10
N GLN A 209 5.09 -0.49 -8.38
CA GLN A 209 4.94 -0.63 -6.94
C GLN A 209 6.07 0.10 -6.22
N TYR A 210 5.76 0.69 -5.07
CA TYR A 210 6.74 1.36 -4.23
C TYR A 210 6.34 1.40 -2.76
N LYS A 211 7.33 1.70 -1.92
CA LYS A 211 7.20 1.98 -0.50
C LYS A 211 8.01 3.22 -0.13
N ILE A 212 7.69 3.76 1.05
CA ILE A 212 8.44 4.85 1.67
C ILE A 212 9.45 4.25 2.63
N VAL A 213 10.71 4.64 2.49
CA VAL A 213 11.80 4.24 3.38
C VAL A 213 12.22 5.45 4.20
N VAL A 214 12.31 5.29 5.52
CA VAL A 214 12.69 6.34 6.45
C VAL A 214 14.11 6.11 6.94
N ASN A 215 14.91 7.18 7.03
CA ASN A 215 16.30 7.15 7.49
C ASN A 215 17.22 6.19 6.70
N GLY A 216 16.87 5.87 5.44
CA GLY A 216 17.67 5.01 4.57
C GLY A 216 17.74 3.53 5.00
N SER A 217 16.84 3.08 5.88
CA SER A 217 16.76 1.68 6.31
C SER A 217 15.34 1.16 6.22
N TRP A 218 15.20 -0.15 6.00
CA TRP A 218 13.92 -0.85 6.05
C TRP A 218 13.35 -1.01 7.46
N ASP A 219 14.12 -0.68 8.51
CA ASP A 219 13.65 -0.67 9.91
C ASP A 219 12.37 0.15 10.10
N GLU A 220 12.21 1.22 9.32
CA GLU A 220 11.01 2.03 9.30
C GLU A 220 10.59 2.31 7.85
N ASN A 221 9.58 1.58 7.40
CA ASN A 221 8.99 1.75 6.08
C ASN A 221 7.47 1.81 6.16
N TYR A 222 6.87 2.54 5.21
CA TYR A 222 5.43 2.71 5.12
C TYR A 222 4.91 2.24 3.77
N GLY A 223 3.88 1.43 3.85
CA GLY A 223 3.10 0.95 2.73
C GLY A 223 1.74 1.63 2.66
N ARG A 224 0.83 1.00 1.91
CA ARG A 224 -0.52 1.47 1.63
C ARG A 224 -1.24 1.90 2.91
N PHE A 225 -1.92 3.06 2.83
CA PHE A 225 -2.64 3.68 3.96
C PHE A 225 -1.76 4.05 5.16
N GLY A 226 -0.45 4.21 4.95
CA GLY A 226 0.51 4.56 6.01
C GLY A 226 0.72 3.48 7.05
N VAL A 227 0.45 2.22 6.70
CA VAL A 227 0.72 1.07 7.57
C VAL A 227 2.21 0.78 7.55
N ARG A 228 2.84 0.73 8.73
CA ARG A 228 4.23 0.30 8.87
C ARG A 228 4.35 -1.16 8.42
N ASP A 229 5.34 -1.46 7.59
CA ASP A 229 5.52 -2.77 6.96
C ASP A 229 4.29 -3.25 6.15
N GLY A 230 3.43 -2.31 5.74
CA GLY A 230 2.19 -2.60 5.04
C GLY A 230 2.39 -3.07 3.60
N GLU A 231 1.27 -3.23 2.89
CA GLU A 231 1.26 -3.55 1.46
C GLU A 231 1.95 -2.47 0.62
N ASN A 232 2.40 -2.80 -0.58
CA ASN A 232 3.01 -1.83 -1.49
C ASN A 232 1.98 -0.79 -1.98
N HIS A 233 2.43 0.42 -2.29
CA HIS A 233 1.63 1.38 -3.04
C HIS A 233 1.66 1.03 -4.53
N GLU A 234 0.50 0.97 -5.17
CA GLU A 234 0.38 0.81 -6.62
C GLU A 234 0.16 2.16 -7.30
N LEU A 235 0.96 2.44 -8.33
CA LEU A 235 0.84 3.63 -9.17
C LEU A 235 0.64 3.21 -10.63
N HIS A 236 -0.52 3.57 -11.18
CA HIS A 236 -0.89 3.25 -12.56
C HIS A 236 -0.86 4.52 -13.42
N LEU A 237 0.05 4.57 -14.39
CA LEU A 237 0.21 5.70 -15.31
C LEU A 237 -0.20 5.27 -16.72
N LEU A 238 -1.21 5.96 -17.28
CA LEU A 238 -1.69 5.72 -18.65
C LEU A 238 -0.79 6.35 -19.71
N SER A 239 0.02 7.34 -19.32
CA SER A 239 0.96 8.07 -20.17
C SER A 239 2.14 8.55 -19.35
N ASP A 240 3.22 8.90 -20.02
CA ASP A 240 4.38 9.53 -19.39
C ASP A 240 3.96 10.79 -18.64
N THR A 241 4.15 10.79 -17.32
CA THR A 241 3.58 11.81 -16.44
C THR A 241 4.61 12.23 -15.40
N ALA A 242 4.62 13.53 -15.09
CA ALA A 242 5.34 14.04 -13.92
C ALA A 242 4.45 13.85 -12.69
N VAL A 243 4.82 12.90 -11.83
CA VAL A 243 4.09 12.56 -10.61
C VAL A 243 4.76 13.27 -9.44
N THR A 244 3.97 14.01 -8.66
CA THR A 244 4.46 14.61 -7.41
C THR A 244 4.03 13.76 -6.24
N PHE A 245 5.01 13.21 -5.52
CA PHE A 245 4.85 12.47 -4.29
C PHE A 245 4.93 13.42 -3.11
N ARG A 246 3.96 13.35 -2.20
CA ARG A 246 3.89 14.13 -0.97
C ARG A 246 3.65 13.20 0.20
N PHE A 247 4.66 13.03 1.04
CA PHE A 247 4.60 12.21 2.24
C PHE A 247 4.46 13.07 3.49
N ASP A 248 3.50 12.75 4.33
CA ASP A 248 3.28 13.41 5.62
C ASP A 248 3.67 12.44 6.74
N TYR A 249 4.72 12.79 7.49
CA TYR A 249 5.19 11.94 8.57
C TYR A 249 4.25 11.96 9.78
N GLY A 250 3.39 12.97 9.97
CA GLY A 250 2.40 12.94 11.04
C GLY A 250 1.32 11.87 10.81
N THR A 251 0.85 11.74 9.56
CA THR A 251 -0.15 10.74 9.17
C THR A 251 0.44 9.41 8.73
N LYS A 252 1.76 9.38 8.46
CA LYS A 252 2.50 8.28 7.85
C LYS A 252 2.01 7.91 6.44
N ASP A 253 1.25 8.79 5.79
CA ASP A 253 0.63 8.50 4.50
C ASP A 253 1.29 9.30 3.36
N ILE A 254 1.13 8.81 2.14
CA ILE A 254 1.63 9.46 0.92
C ILE A 254 0.49 9.76 -0.05
N GLU A 255 0.57 10.93 -0.67
CA GLU A 255 -0.32 11.35 -1.75
C GLU A 255 0.48 11.55 -3.04
N THR A 256 -0.13 11.22 -4.16
CA THR A 256 0.42 11.44 -5.50
C THR A 256 -0.52 12.33 -6.31
N SER A 257 0.02 13.31 -7.04
CA SER A 257 -0.72 14.17 -7.96
C SER A 257 -0.16 14.15 -9.37
#